data_AF-A0A8T6FXM2-F1
#
_entry.id   AF-A0A8T6FXM2-F1
#
_cell.length_a   1.000
_cell.length_b   1.000
_cell.length_c   1.000
_cell.angle_alpha   90.00
_cell.angle_beta   90.00
_cell.angle_gamma   90.00
#
_symmetry.space_group_name_H-M   'P 1'
#
loop_
_entity.id
_entity.type
_entity.pdbx_description
1 polymer ?
#
loop_
_entity_poly.entity_id
_entity_poly.type
_entity_poly.pdbx_seq_one_letter_code
_entity_poly.pdbx_strand_id
1 'polypeptide(L)'
;MLDSRQAAHVLANRAKMRQGRLRTVTLIRKSGGETTYTAAECTWKEEHNTPPGAAKQQGRPGGSGPDVLAEFLPDVDFSEVVAIADTPDRDQVAAARKYRVQESLRLGLTATPNRILVKLVAIR
;
A
#
# COMPACT_ATOMS: atom_id res chain seq x y z
N MET A 1 23.68 -2.49 15.63
CA MET A 1 22.33 -2.37 16.25
C MET A 1 22.04 -0.86 16.34
N LEU A 2 20.92 -0.36 15.81
CA LEU A 2 20.64 1.08 15.80
C LEU A 2 20.18 1.53 17.20
N ASP A 3 20.66 2.67 17.70
CA ASP A 3 20.19 3.25 18.96
C ASP A 3 18.69 3.61 18.86
N SER A 4 17.92 3.24 19.88
CA SER A 4 16.49 3.54 20.02
C SER A 4 16.13 5.01 19.73
N ARG A 5 16.99 5.96 20.12
CA ARG A 5 16.77 7.39 19.89
C ARG A 5 16.95 7.76 18.42
N GLN A 6 17.91 7.14 17.75
CA GLN A 6 18.13 7.32 16.31
C GLN A 6 16.99 6.69 15.50
N ALA A 7 16.51 5.52 15.90
CA ALA A 7 15.34 4.88 15.30
C ALA A 7 14.08 5.77 15.41
N ALA A 8 13.82 6.32 16.60
CA ALA A 8 12.69 7.22 16.84
C ALA A 8 12.75 8.49 15.98
N HIS A 9 13.94 9.10 15.85
CA HIS A 9 14.13 10.30 15.04
C HIS A 9 13.90 10.03 13.54
N VAL A 10 14.39 8.90 13.02
CA VAL A 10 14.14 8.48 11.63
C VAL A 10 12.66 8.22 11.39
N LEU A 11 11.96 7.58 12.33
CA LEU A 11 10.53 7.35 12.24
C LEU A 11 9.74 8.66 12.21
N ALA A 12 10.08 9.62 13.08
CA ALA A 12 9.41 10.93 13.14
C ALA A 12 9.59 11.75 11.86
N ASN A 13 10.82 11.80 11.31
CA ASN A 13 11.07 12.52 10.06
C ASN A 13 10.36 11.88 8.87
N ARG A 14 10.33 10.54 8.83
CA ARG A 14 9.55 9.84 7.81
C ARG A 14 8.03 10.04 7.97
N ALA A 15 7.51 10.24 9.19
CA ALA A 15 6.10 10.56 9.39
C ALA A 15 5.76 11.96 8.82
N LYS A 16 6.62 12.96 9.07
CA LYS A 16 6.46 14.32 8.52
C LYS A 16 6.44 14.36 7.00
N MET A 17 7.34 13.62 6.34
CA MET A 17 7.37 13.54 4.86
C MET A 17 6.13 12.88 4.24
N ARG A 18 5.31 12.18 5.03
CA ARG A 18 4.14 11.43 4.55
C ARG A 18 2.80 12.15 4.73
N GLN A 19 2.74 13.21 5.54
CA GLN A 19 1.47 13.90 5.86
C GLN A 19 0.72 14.40 4.62
N GLY A 20 1.42 14.80 3.54
CA GLY A 20 0.78 15.20 2.27
C GLY A 20 0.31 14.05 1.37
N ARG A 21 0.53 12.79 1.78
CA ARG A 21 0.26 11.59 0.98
C ARG A 21 -0.59 10.55 1.71
N LEU A 22 -1.09 10.91 2.90
CA LEU A 22 -1.98 10.07 3.68
C LEU A 22 -3.35 10.00 2.98
N ARG A 23 -3.88 8.79 2.84
CA ARG A 23 -5.18 8.49 2.25
C ARG A 23 -5.91 7.53 3.18
N THR A 24 -7.23 7.61 3.17
CA THR A 24 -8.10 6.62 3.79
C THR A 24 -8.78 5.85 2.68
N VAL A 25 -8.54 4.55 2.63
CA VAL A 25 -9.07 3.63 1.63
C VAL A 25 -10.00 2.63 2.28
N THR A 26 -10.87 1.99 1.50
CA THR A 26 -11.73 0.92 1.99
C THR A 26 -11.18 -0.43 1.55
N LEU A 27 -10.84 -1.27 2.52
CA LEU A 27 -10.48 -2.67 2.32
C LEU A 27 -11.77 -3.47 2.14
N ILE A 28 -11.88 -4.19 1.02
CA ILE A 28 -12.99 -5.09 0.72
C ILE A 28 -12.50 -6.49 1.03
N ARG A 29 -13.12 -7.15 2.00
CA ARG A 29 -12.79 -8.53 2.38
C ARG A 29 -13.94 -9.45 2.03
N LYS A 30 -13.60 -10.69 1.68
CA LYS A 30 -14.59 -11.74 1.44
C LYS A 30 -14.22 -12.97 2.26
N SER A 31 -15.04 -13.29 3.26
CA SER A 31 -14.85 -14.45 4.13
C SER A 31 -16.22 -15.06 4.44
N GLY A 32 -16.31 -16.39 4.48
CA GLY A 32 -17.56 -17.09 4.83
C GLY A 32 -18.78 -16.81 3.94
N GLY A 33 -18.61 -16.25 2.74
CA GLY A 33 -19.70 -15.83 1.85
C GLY A 33 -20.18 -14.40 2.06
N GLU A 34 -19.70 -13.71 3.09
CA GLU A 34 -19.99 -12.30 3.36
C GLU A 34 -18.91 -11.38 2.79
N THR A 35 -19.31 -10.15 2.46
CA THR A 35 -18.39 -9.08 2.06
C THR A 35 -18.38 -7.99 3.10
N THR A 36 -17.21 -7.72 3.68
CA THR A 36 -17.03 -6.67 4.69
C THR A 36 -16.18 -5.54 4.13
N TYR A 37 -16.47 -4.33 4.61
CA TYR A 37 -15.83 -3.10 4.20
C TYR A 37 -15.21 -2.46 5.43
N THR A 38 -13.91 -2.17 5.37
CA THR A 38 -13.20 -1.56 6.50
C THR A 38 -12.32 -0.44 6.02
N ALA A 39 -12.49 0.75 6.59
CA ALA A 39 -11.58 1.86 6.32
C ALA A 39 -10.19 1.57 6.89
N ALA A 40 -9.15 1.89 6.12
CA ALA A 40 -7.76 1.78 6.52
C ALA A 40 -6.98 3.00 6.05
N GLU A 41 -6.10 3.50 6.91
CA GLU A 41 -5.17 4.55 6.53
C GLU A 41 -3.98 3.95 5.79
N CYS A 42 -3.60 4.60 4.69
CA CYS A 42 -2.41 4.25 3.94
C CYS A 42 -1.71 5.50 3.43
N THR A 43 -0.43 5.37 3.11
CA THR A 43 0.32 6.42 2.44
C THR A 43 0.60 5.98 1.01
N TRP A 44 0.08 6.72 0.03
CA TRP A 44 0.42 6.48 -1.36
C TRP A 44 1.83 7.00 -1.62
N LYS A 45 2.65 6.18 -2.25
CA LYS A 45 3.95 6.61 -2.78
C LYS A 45 3.75 6.99 -4.24
N GLU A 46 4.42 8.07 -4.64
CA GLU A 46 4.43 8.48 -6.04
C GLU A 46 4.91 7.33 -6.92
N GLU A 47 4.07 6.97 -7.88
CA GLU A 47 4.47 6.19 -9.02
C GLU A 47 4.84 7.10 -10.17
N HIS A 48 5.69 6.59 -11.06
CA HIS A 48 6.31 7.25 -12.21
C HIS A 48 7.71 7.84 -12.02
N ASN A 49 8.49 7.43 -11.01
CA ASN A 49 9.95 7.57 -11.14
C ASN A 49 10.53 6.31 -11.80
N THR A 50 10.06 5.98 -13.00
CA THR A 50 10.89 5.18 -13.93
C THR A 50 12.02 6.12 -14.35
N PRO A 51 13.28 5.88 -13.95
CA PRO A 51 14.36 6.77 -14.37
C PRO A 51 14.36 6.84 -15.90
N PRO A 52 14.47 8.03 -16.52
CA PRO A 52 14.62 8.14 -17.97
C PRO A 52 15.94 7.45 -18.34
N GLY A 53 15.85 6.17 -18.74
CA GLY A 53 17.03 5.31 -18.93
C GLY A 53 16.84 3.85 -18.51
N ALA A 54 15.79 3.50 -17.77
CA ALA A 54 15.39 2.10 -17.58
C ALA A 54 14.77 1.56 -18.88
N ALA A 55 15.61 1.41 -19.90
CA ALA A 55 15.27 0.75 -21.15
C ALA A 55 14.65 -0.61 -20.82
N LYS A 56 13.52 -0.89 -21.46
CA LYS A 56 12.89 -2.22 -21.48
C LYS A 56 13.99 -3.25 -21.74
N GLN A 57 14.35 -4.03 -20.71
CA GLN A 57 15.18 -5.21 -20.88
C GLN A 57 14.45 -6.11 -21.88
N GLN A 58 14.89 -6.11 -23.14
CA GLN A 58 14.34 -6.98 -24.17
C GLN A 58 14.48 -8.43 -23.68
N GLY A 59 13.35 -9.14 -23.58
CA GLY A 59 13.30 -10.55 -23.21
C GLY A 59 12.63 -10.89 -21.87
N ARG A 60 12.32 -9.91 -21.00
CA ARG A 60 11.37 -10.13 -19.89
C ARG A 60 9.96 -9.74 -20.37
N PRO A 61 8.92 -10.56 -20.15
CA PRO A 61 7.55 -10.09 -20.31
C PRO A 61 7.42 -8.86 -19.42
N GLY A 62 7.26 -7.70 -20.05
CA GLY A 62 7.13 -6.43 -19.37
C GLY A 62 5.84 -6.49 -18.56
N GLY A 63 5.94 -6.95 -17.32
CA GLY A 63 4.89 -6.71 -16.35
C GLY A 63 4.72 -5.20 -16.31
N SER A 64 3.51 -4.73 -16.62
CA SER A 64 3.12 -3.38 -16.19
C SER A 64 3.50 -3.29 -14.72
N GLY A 65 4.29 -2.29 -14.35
CA GLY A 65 4.59 -2.06 -12.94
C GLY A 65 3.30 -1.98 -12.12
N PRO A 66 3.38 -2.00 -10.78
CA PRO A 66 2.23 -1.61 -9.98
C PRO A 66 1.71 -0.24 -10.46
N ASP A 67 0.40 -0.04 -10.30
CA ASP A 67 -0.32 1.22 -10.59
C ASP A 67 -0.48 2.11 -9.35
N VAL A 68 -0.27 1.55 -8.15
CA VAL A 68 0.03 2.29 -6.91
C VAL A 68 0.98 1.48 -6.02
N LEU A 69 1.95 2.14 -5.39
CA LEU A 69 2.68 1.59 -4.24
C LEU A 69 2.18 2.28 -2.96
N ALA A 70 1.69 1.50 -2.00
CA ALA A 70 1.11 2.03 -0.76
C ALA A 70 1.79 1.47 0.50
N GLU A 71 1.91 2.28 1.54
CA GLU A 71 2.34 1.84 2.88
C GLU A 71 1.15 1.81 3.84
N PHE A 72 0.99 0.70 4.55
CA PHE A 72 -0.03 0.49 5.58
C PHE A 72 0.59 0.26 6.96
N LEU A 73 -0.24 0.38 7.99
CA LEU A 73 0.10 -0.03 9.35
C LEU A 73 0.30 -1.57 9.42
N PRO A 74 1.12 -2.07 10.37
CA PRO A 74 1.56 -3.47 10.40
C PRO A 74 0.48 -4.47 10.85
N ASP A 75 -0.62 -3.97 11.40
CA ASP A 75 -1.79 -4.69 11.88
C ASP A 75 -2.82 -4.97 10.79
N VAL A 76 -2.68 -4.35 9.61
CA VAL A 76 -3.56 -4.64 8.47
C VAL A 76 -3.26 -6.03 7.93
N ASP A 77 -4.24 -6.91 7.98
CA ASP A 77 -4.20 -8.20 7.29
C ASP A 77 -4.81 -8.09 5.89
N PHE A 78 -4.04 -8.58 4.91
CA PHE A 78 -4.36 -8.62 3.49
C PHE A 78 -4.75 -10.03 3.01
N SER A 79 -4.70 -11.06 3.87
CA SER A 79 -4.99 -12.46 3.51
C SER A 79 -6.38 -12.65 2.88
N GLU A 80 -7.39 -11.95 3.42
CA GLU A 80 -8.79 -12.01 2.96
C GLU A 80 -9.20 -10.79 2.11
N VAL A 81 -8.27 -9.87 1.83
CA VAL A 81 -8.56 -8.64 1.08
C VAL A 81 -8.63 -8.98 -0.42
N VAL A 82 -9.83 -8.85 -0.99
CA VAL A 82 -10.06 -9.11 -2.42
C VAL A 82 -9.81 -7.86 -3.27
N ALA A 83 -10.05 -6.68 -2.71
CA ALA A 83 -9.84 -5.41 -3.38
C ALA A 83 -9.70 -4.26 -2.36
N ILE A 84 -9.10 -3.16 -2.82
CA ILE A 84 -8.96 -1.91 -2.07
C ILE A 84 -9.60 -0.81 -2.92
N ALA A 85 -10.56 -0.08 -2.37
CA ALA A 85 -11.19 1.05 -3.03
C ALA A 85 -10.60 2.38 -2.52
N ASP A 86 -10.29 3.30 -3.44
CA ASP A 86 -9.82 4.65 -3.12
C ASP A 86 -10.98 5.56 -2.70
N THR A 87 -11.57 5.22 -1.56
CA THR A 87 -12.58 6.01 -0.88
C THR A 87 -12.63 5.60 0.60
N PRO A 88 -12.84 6.54 1.53
CA PRO A 88 -13.16 6.20 2.91
C PRO A 88 -14.62 5.76 3.10
N ASP A 89 -15.49 6.03 2.13
CA ASP A 89 -16.93 5.85 2.22
C ASP A 89 -17.38 4.53 1.57
N ARG A 90 -18.00 3.66 2.37
CA ARG A 90 -18.55 2.37 1.93
C ARG A 90 -19.55 2.54 0.80
N ASP A 91 -20.41 3.54 0.86
CA ASP A 91 -21.51 3.71 -0.10
C ASP A 91 -20.98 4.16 -1.48
N GLN A 92 -19.76 4.72 -1.51
CA GLN A 92 -19.08 5.15 -2.72
C GLN A 92 -18.15 4.08 -3.32
N VAL A 93 -17.99 2.92 -2.67
CA VAL A 93 -17.08 1.86 -3.14
C VAL A 93 -17.39 1.39 -4.56
N ALA A 94 -18.67 1.39 -4.95
CA ALA A 94 -19.08 0.97 -6.30
C ALA A 94 -18.47 1.86 -7.39
N ALA A 95 -18.49 3.19 -7.20
CA ALA A 95 -17.98 4.18 -8.15
C ALA A 95 -16.49 4.50 -7.97
N ALA A 96 -15.90 4.17 -6.82
CA ALA A 96 -14.50 4.43 -6.53
C ALA A 96 -13.56 3.58 -7.40
N ARG A 97 -12.35 4.10 -7.64
CA ARG A 97 -11.25 3.36 -8.26
C ARG A 97 -10.84 2.22 -7.35
N LYS A 98 -10.72 1.02 -7.91
CA LYS A 98 -10.39 -0.19 -7.16
C LYS A 98 -9.02 -0.70 -7.57
N TYR A 99 -8.38 -1.36 -6.62
CA TYR A 99 -7.08 -1.96 -6.77
C TYR A 99 -7.07 -3.37 -6.20
N ARG A 100 -6.27 -4.25 -6.80
CA ARG A 100 -5.96 -5.57 -6.27
C ARG A 100 -4.55 -5.55 -5.69
N VAL A 101 -4.36 -6.24 -4.58
CA VAL A 101 -3.04 -6.49 -3.99
C VAL A 101 -2.28 -7.47 -4.88
N GLN A 102 -1.15 -7.04 -5.43
CA GLN A 102 -0.24 -7.90 -6.18
C GLN A 102 0.82 -8.53 -5.27
N GLU A 103 1.37 -7.75 -4.35
CA GLU A 103 2.41 -8.18 -3.43
C GLU A 103 2.30 -7.36 -2.15
N SER A 104 2.57 -7.99 -1.00
CA SER A 104 2.73 -7.30 0.27
C SER A 104 4.05 -7.70 0.92
N LEU A 105 4.79 -6.71 1.41
CA LEU A 105 6.08 -6.87 2.05
C LEU A 105 6.05 -6.18 3.41
N ARG A 106 6.23 -6.95 4.49
CA ARG A 106 6.37 -6.41 5.83
C ARG A 106 7.74 -5.72 5.95
N LEU A 107 7.73 -4.44 6.30
CA LEU A 107 8.91 -3.61 6.50
C LEU A 107 9.11 -3.35 7.99
N GLY A 108 10.37 -3.43 8.45
CA GLY A 108 10.75 -3.15 9.83
C GLY A 108 12.24 -2.88 9.94
N LEU A 109 12.62 -1.95 10.79
CA LEU A 109 14.02 -1.77 11.22
C LEU A 109 14.35 -2.65 12.45
N THR A 110 13.33 -3.29 13.00
CA THR A 110 13.33 -4.11 14.22
C THR A 110 12.71 -5.47 13.93
N ALA A 111 12.84 -6.43 14.85
CA ALA A 111 12.23 -7.77 14.73
C ALA A 111 10.71 -7.71 14.50
N THR A 112 10.05 -6.69 15.05
CA THR A 112 8.65 -6.39 14.75
C THR A 112 8.57 -5.46 13.52
N PRO A 113 7.82 -5.84 12.46
CA PRO A 113 7.55 -4.96 11.34
C PRO A 113 6.83 -3.70 11.82
N ASN A 114 7.27 -2.55 11.33
CA ASN A 114 6.62 -1.29 11.64
C ASN A 114 5.62 -0.88 10.55
N ARG A 115 5.68 -1.43 9.34
CA ARG A 115 4.78 -1.10 8.21
C ARG A 115 4.64 -2.27 7.24
N ILE A 116 3.68 -2.18 6.33
CA ILE A 116 3.53 -3.08 5.19
C ILE A 116 3.58 -2.26 3.91
N LEU A 117 4.50 -2.60 3.02
CA LEU A 117 4.54 -2.06 1.66
C LEU A 117 3.70 -2.95 0.76
N VAL A 118 2.77 -2.37 0.03
CA VAL A 118 1.82 -3.10 -0.80
C VAL A 118 1.90 -2.56 -2.22
N LYS A 119 2.11 -3.48 -3.18
CA LYS A 119 2.01 -3.21 -4.61
C LYS A 119 0.57 -3.42 -5.06
N LEU A 120 -0.02 -2.40 -5.65
CA LEU A 120 -1.41 -2.38 -6.07
C LEU A 120 -1.49 -2.26 -7.59
N VAL A 121 -2.42 -3.01 -8.18
CA VAL A 121 -2.75 -2.93 -9.61
C VAL A 121 -4.20 -2.53 -9.74
N ALA A 122 -4.50 -1.52 -10.55
CA ALA A 122 -5.84 -1.04 -10.77
C ALA A 122 -6.69 -2.15 -11.43
N ILE A 123 -7.92 -2.27 -10.95
CA ILE A 123 -8.92 -3.18 -11.51
C ILE A 123 -10.13 -2.38 -11.97
N ARG A 124 -10.75 -2.84 -13.06
CA ARG A 124 -11.96 -2.25 -13.62
C ARG A 124 -13.19 -2.60 -12.79
#